data_AF-A0A937WQA7-F1
#
_entry.id   AF-A0A937WQA7-F1
#
_cell.length_a   1.000
_cell.length_b   1.000
_cell.length_c   1.000
_cell.angle_alpha   90.00
_cell.angle_beta   90.00
_cell.angle_gamma   90.00
#
_symmetry.space_group_name_H-M   'P 1'
#
loop_
_entity.id
_entity.type
_entity.pdbx_description
1 polymer ?
#
loop_
_entity_poly.entity_id
_entity_poly.type
_entity_poly.pdbx_seq_one_letter_code
_entity_poly.pdbx_strand_id
1 'polypeptide(L)'
;MAKLVSGETTLYNAQFKQLKDIIFSPHLLIAFLFTPQHIIIPFLTLLYYGFFPIIEFPLFIVAIPVFYMNYLIFHGPTAVLMSSYGLVHIVPIVSFAAILGFDKLRKLRLFLKDPKLVTSMNAFLLSSIFISYLFFNPFRYQMMYWPERFQRFTQHDIEIYKYLISIPKKFSICCDEHYRFVLGNRREIYVFDVSATSSEKSKYPQIKDSDMVIVSQNANEDFKRFIKDRLLNSNDYGVEKYFEGIVVFKKGLDKKFKDVVKENRTMSPVSNSIRFNDELELLSYHTDKNIYRRNNVVKVTLFWKVIKDIERDYWFVVRMKKFGKTIQEVIWEPFSGFFPTSLWENGNTYKEEINLPIPEIAILSYEPVFLEIYAVDPLTVKNNSSFLNSLGKFQTIKEKKEPISQHFFGMIQLVL
;
A
#
# COMPACT_ATOMS: atom_id res chain seq x y z
N MET A 1 11.49 -25.33 -3.19
CA MET A 1 12.41 -24.60 -2.28
C MET A 1 12.97 -23.41 -3.04
N ALA A 2 12.46 -22.20 -2.77
CA ALA A 2 12.96 -20.97 -3.41
C ALA A 2 14.19 -20.46 -2.65
N LYS A 3 15.24 -20.09 -3.40
CA LYS A 3 16.50 -19.58 -2.86
C LYS A 3 16.34 -18.06 -2.65
N LEU A 4 16.14 -17.64 -1.40
CA LEU A 4 16.11 -16.22 -1.02
C LEU A 4 17.56 -15.70 -0.97
N VAL A 5 17.84 -14.61 -1.69
CA VAL A 5 19.21 -14.07 -1.86
C VAL A 5 19.33 -12.67 -1.25
N SER A 6 20.24 -12.58 -0.28
CA SER A 6 21.09 -11.43 0.12
C SER A 6 20.55 -10.29 0.99
N GLY A 7 19.23 -10.12 1.17
CA GLY A 7 18.69 -9.15 2.15
C GLY A 7 18.40 -9.76 3.52
N GLU A 8 17.82 -10.96 3.51
CA GLU A 8 17.39 -11.66 4.72
C GLU A 8 18.55 -12.30 5.50
N THR A 9 19.72 -12.48 4.87
CA THR A 9 20.85 -13.21 5.44
C THR A 9 21.40 -12.61 6.74
N THR A 10 21.41 -11.28 6.90
CA THR A 10 21.88 -10.62 8.15
C THR A 10 20.90 -10.80 9.29
N LEU A 11 19.59 -10.72 9.01
CA LEU A 11 18.54 -10.90 10.00
C LEU A 11 18.39 -12.36 10.42
N TYR A 12 18.46 -13.28 9.45
CA TYR A 12 18.43 -14.72 9.69
C TYR A 12 19.65 -15.15 10.52
N ASN A 13 20.84 -14.60 10.23
CA ASN A 13 22.04 -14.85 11.02
C ASN A 13 21.93 -14.33 12.46
N ALA A 14 21.26 -13.20 12.69
CA ALA A 14 21.01 -12.66 14.04
C ALA A 14 20.04 -13.54 14.84
N GLN A 15 18.91 -13.96 14.23
CA GLN A 15 17.94 -14.86 14.84
C GLN A 15 18.54 -16.25 15.11
N PHE A 16 19.37 -16.76 14.19
CA PHE A 16 20.04 -18.05 14.35
C PHE A 16 21.14 -18.01 15.42
N LYS A 17 21.85 -16.88 15.54
CA LYS A 17 22.81 -16.64 16.63
C LYS A 17 22.10 -16.58 17.99
N GLN A 18 20.96 -15.89 18.09
CA GLN A 18 20.15 -15.89 19.31
C GLN A 18 19.64 -17.28 19.67
N LEU A 19 19.13 -18.05 18.71
CA LEU A 19 18.73 -19.45 18.93
C LEU A 19 19.88 -20.31 19.45
N LYS A 20 21.08 -20.13 18.90
CA LYS A 20 22.30 -20.78 19.43
C LYS A 20 22.60 -20.32 20.86
N ASP A 21 22.60 -19.03 21.13
CA ASP A 21 22.89 -18.49 22.46
C ASP A 21 21.87 -19.01 23.50
N ILE A 22 20.59 -19.14 23.12
CA ILE A 22 19.50 -19.74 23.92
C ILE A 22 19.76 -21.22 24.21
N ILE A 23 20.11 -22.01 23.19
CA ILE A 23 20.33 -23.46 23.32
C ILE A 23 21.60 -23.74 24.14
N PHE A 24 22.66 -22.96 23.94
CA PHE A 24 23.98 -23.20 24.53
C PHE A 24 24.21 -22.44 25.84
N SER A 25 23.34 -21.50 26.23
CA SER A 25 23.43 -20.75 27.50
C SER A 25 22.11 -20.76 28.31
N PRO A 26 21.67 -21.94 28.80
CA PRO A 26 20.37 -22.07 29.48
C PRO A 26 20.26 -21.25 30.77
N HIS A 27 21.38 -20.96 31.44
CA HIS A 27 21.40 -20.12 32.65
C HIS A 27 21.08 -18.65 32.36
N LEU A 28 21.57 -18.10 31.24
CA LEU A 28 21.23 -16.75 30.78
C LEU A 28 19.78 -16.66 30.34
N LEU A 29 19.27 -17.72 29.69
CA LEU A 29 17.86 -17.84 29.33
C LEU A 29 16.97 -17.76 30.57
N ILE A 30 17.27 -18.54 31.61
CA ILE A 30 16.51 -18.54 32.86
C ILE A 30 16.56 -17.15 33.51
N ALA A 31 17.74 -16.58 33.72
CA ALA A 31 17.89 -15.26 34.33
C ALA A 31 17.11 -14.17 33.55
N PHE A 32 17.10 -14.26 32.22
CA PHE A 32 16.39 -13.33 31.37
C PHE A 32 14.86 -13.55 31.37
N LEU A 33 14.39 -14.81 31.35
CA LEU A 33 12.97 -15.16 31.44
C LEU A 33 12.33 -14.67 32.75
N PHE A 34 13.11 -14.61 33.83
CA PHE A 34 12.66 -14.13 35.14
C PHE A 34 12.78 -12.61 35.34
N THR A 35 13.04 -11.84 34.28
CA THR A 35 12.98 -10.37 34.39
C THR A 35 11.54 -9.86 34.42
N PRO A 36 11.23 -8.77 35.15
CA PRO A 36 9.86 -8.29 35.35
C PRO A 36 9.09 -8.11 34.04
N GLN A 37 9.74 -7.57 33.02
CA GLN A 37 9.17 -7.31 31.69
C GLN A 37 8.66 -8.58 30.97
N HIS A 38 9.25 -9.75 31.21
CA HIS A 38 8.84 -11.02 30.58
C HIS A 38 7.82 -11.81 31.41
N ILE A 39 7.71 -11.53 32.72
CA ILE A 39 6.76 -12.20 33.61
C ILE A 39 5.41 -11.48 33.65
N ILE A 40 5.42 -10.14 33.59
CA ILE A 40 4.21 -9.32 33.82
C ILE A 40 3.07 -9.72 32.86
N ILE A 41 3.35 -9.87 31.57
CA ILE A 41 2.29 -10.14 30.59
C ILE A 41 1.67 -11.55 30.77
N PRO A 42 2.44 -12.65 30.83
CA PRO A 42 1.89 -13.97 31.17
C PRO A 42 1.17 -13.98 32.52
N PHE A 43 1.72 -13.32 33.54
CA PHE A 43 1.15 -13.25 34.87
C PHE A 43 -0.21 -12.54 34.88
N LEU A 44 -0.29 -11.34 34.30
CA LEU A 44 -1.56 -10.59 34.20
C LEU A 44 -2.60 -11.36 33.39
N THR A 45 -2.18 -12.07 32.35
CA THR A 45 -3.08 -12.93 31.56
C THR A 45 -3.64 -14.07 32.42
N LEU A 46 -2.79 -14.76 33.18
CA LEU A 46 -3.23 -15.83 34.08
C LEU A 46 -4.11 -15.29 35.23
N LEU A 47 -3.74 -14.13 35.79
CA LEU A 47 -4.50 -13.46 36.84
C LEU A 47 -5.91 -13.11 36.38
N TYR A 48 -6.08 -12.66 35.13
CA TYR A 48 -7.39 -12.41 34.53
C TYR A 48 -8.29 -13.65 34.52
N TYR A 49 -7.71 -14.83 34.30
CA TYR A 49 -8.41 -16.13 34.36
C TYR A 49 -8.33 -16.80 35.74
N GLY A 50 -7.96 -16.08 36.80
CA GLY A 50 -7.86 -16.64 38.16
C GLY A 50 -6.90 -17.83 38.28
N PHE A 51 -5.89 -17.93 37.40
CA PHE A 51 -4.95 -19.05 37.30
C PHE A 51 -5.58 -20.42 36.97
N PHE A 52 -6.88 -20.49 36.65
CA PHE A 52 -7.55 -21.74 36.25
C PHE A 52 -6.94 -22.45 35.03
N PRO A 53 -6.36 -21.76 34.03
CA PRO A 53 -5.68 -22.44 32.91
C PRO A 53 -4.58 -23.42 33.35
N ILE A 54 -3.87 -23.14 34.45
CA ILE A 54 -2.77 -24.00 34.94
C ILE A 54 -3.30 -25.37 35.38
N ILE A 55 -4.55 -25.44 35.83
CA ILE A 55 -5.18 -26.67 36.32
C ILE A 55 -5.45 -27.64 35.17
N GLU A 56 -5.77 -27.09 33.99
CA GLU A 56 -5.81 -27.83 32.74
C GLU A 56 -4.53 -27.62 31.92
N PHE A 57 -3.40 -27.95 32.58
CA PHE A 57 -2.07 -27.86 32.01
C PHE A 57 -1.92 -28.50 30.61
N PRO A 58 -2.52 -29.67 30.30
CA PRO A 58 -2.39 -30.28 28.97
C PRO A 58 -2.91 -29.41 27.82
N LEU A 59 -3.93 -28.59 28.06
CA LEU A 59 -4.43 -27.64 27.07
C LEU A 59 -3.67 -26.32 27.11
N PHE A 60 -3.31 -25.87 28.32
CA PHE A 60 -2.54 -24.63 28.51
C PHE A 60 -1.14 -24.69 27.87
N ILE A 61 -0.51 -25.86 27.80
CA ILE A 61 0.82 -26.03 27.19
C ILE A 61 0.85 -25.55 25.73
N VAL A 62 -0.29 -25.62 25.03
CA VAL A 62 -0.43 -25.16 23.63
C VAL A 62 -0.29 -23.64 23.53
N ALA A 63 -0.57 -22.89 24.59
CA ALA A 63 -0.40 -21.43 24.64
C ALA A 63 1.03 -20.98 24.97
N ILE A 64 1.86 -21.85 25.57
CA ILE A 64 3.23 -21.53 26.02
C ILE A 64 4.12 -21.01 24.87
N PRO A 65 4.11 -21.59 23.65
CA PRO A 65 4.92 -21.07 22.54
C PRO A 65 4.60 -19.62 22.17
N VAL A 66 3.37 -19.14 22.35
CA VAL A 66 2.99 -17.75 22.05
C VAL A 66 3.38 -16.81 23.18
N PHE A 67 3.29 -17.24 24.44
CA PHE A 67 3.93 -16.51 25.55
C PHE A 67 5.45 -16.43 25.36
N TYR A 68 6.07 -17.45 24.77
CA TYR A 68 7.49 -17.43 24.40
C TYR A 68 7.75 -16.55 23.17
N MET A 69 6.86 -16.48 22.19
CA MET A 69 7.02 -15.51 21.09
C MET A 69 6.84 -14.06 21.57
N ASN A 70 6.07 -13.82 22.64
CA ASN A 70 6.02 -12.53 23.35
C ASN A 70 7.42 -12.11 23.87
N TYR A 71 8.31 -13.07 24.13
CA TYR A 71 9.71 -12.84 24.50
C TYR A 71 10.58 -12.36 23.31
N LEU A 72 10.19 -12.66 22.06
CA LEU A 72 10.90 -12.20 20.86
C LEU A 72 10.42 -10.82 20.34
N ILE A 73 9.44 -10.19 21.01
CA ILE A 73 8.88 -8.90 20.60
C ILE A 73 9.91 -7.79 20.59
N PHE A 74 10.93 -7.84 21.45
CA PHE A 74 11.90 -6.76 21.54
C PHE A 74 13.05 -6.87 20.52
N HIS A 75 12.98 -7.82 19.60
CA HIS A 75 14.04 -8.07 18.61
C HIS A 75 13.48 -8.20 17.18
N GLY A 76 13.81 -7.24 16.31
CA GLY A 76 13.62 -7.35 14.86
C GLY A 76 12.17 -7.30 14.34
N PRO A 77 11.89 -7.81 13.13
CA PRO A 77 10.57 -7.76 12.49
C PRO A 77 9.47 -8.58 13.21
N THR A 78 9.86 -9.51 14.08
CA THR A 78 8.95 -10.21 15.01
C THR A 78 8.24 -9.25 15.97
N ALA A 79 8.87 -8.12 16.30
CA ALA A 79 8.25 -7.00 17.01
C ALA A 79 7.01 -6.48 16.30
N VAL A 80 7.05 -6.41 14.97
CA VAL A 80 5.97 -5.83 14.14
C VAL A 80 4.78 -6.79 14.05
N LEU A 81 5.04 -8.09 13.87
CA LEU A 81 3.99 -9.11 13.88
C LEU A 81 3.28 -9.16 15.24
N MET A 82 4.05 -9.21 16.33
CA MET A 82 3.46 -9.30 17.65
C MET A 82 2.91 -7.99 18.21
N SER A 83 3.46 -6.82 17.83
CA SER A 83 2.80 -5.53 18.15
C SER A 83 1.45 -5.40 17.43
N SER A 84 1.30 -6.06 16.28
CA SER A 84 0.06 -6.05 15.52
C SER A 84 -1.00 -6.99 16.12
N TYR A 85 -0.64 -8.16 16.66
CA TYR A 85 -1.61 -9.17 17.10
C TYR A 85 -1.64 -9.47 18.61
N GLY A 86 -0.60 -9.09 19.37
CA GLY A 86 -0.47 -9.34 20.80
C GLY A 86 -0.69 -10.80 21.20
N LEU A 87 -1.36 -11.02 22.33
CA LEU A 87 -1.73 -12.36 22.82
C LEU A 87 -3.08 -12.87 22.27
N VAL A 88 -3.72 -12.16 21.33
CA VAL A 88 -5.09 -12.48 20.90
C VAL A 88 -5.21 -13.93 20.39
N HIS A 89 -4.18 -14.45 19.74
CA HIS A 89 -4.19 -15.80 19.18
C HIS A 89 -4.33 -16.92 20.22
N ILE A 90 -3.88 -16.70 21.46
CA ILE A 90 -3.98 -17.72 22.53
C ILE A 90 -5.18 -17.50 23.44
N VAL A 91 -5.89 -16.39 23.32
CA VAL A 91 -7.08 -16.12 24.16
C VAL A 91 -8.04 -17.30 24.13
N PRO A 92 -8.46 -17.86 22.96
CA PRO A 92 -9.36 -19.00 22.94
C PRO A 92 -8.80 -20.22 23.71
N ILE A 93 -7.53 -20.53 23.52
CA ILE A 93 -6.87 -21.70 24.14
C ILE A 93 -6.81 -21.54 25.67
N VAL A 94 -6.34 -20.38 26.14
CA VAL A 94 -6.24 -20.06 27.57
C VAL A 94 -7.63 -20.02 28.21
N SER A 95 -8.62 -19.47 27.50
CA SER A 95 -10.02 -19.46 27.93
C SER A 95 -10.61 -20.86 28.07
N PHE A 96 -10.43 -21.73 27.09
CA PHE A 96 -10.90 -23.12 27.18
C PHE A 96 -10.18 -23.87 28.30
N ALA A 97 -8.88 -23.65 28.48
CA ALA A 97 -8.13 -24.21 29.60
C ALA A 97 -8.66 -23.71 30.95
N ALA A 98 -9.07 -22.43 31.06
CA ALA A 98 -9.70 -21.89 32.26
C ALA A 98 -11.03 -22.58 32.55
N ILE A 99 -11.92 -22.70 31.56
CA ILE A 99 -13.24 -23.33 31.70
C ILE A 99 -13.11 -24.80 32.13
N LEU A 100 -12.22 -25.55 31.47
CA LEU A 100 -11.98 -26.96 31.80
C LEU A 100 -11.28 -27.12 33.16
N GLY A 101 -10.30 -26.27 33.47
CA GLY A 101 -9.62 -26.25 34.76
C GLY A 101 -10.59 -25.97 35.91
N PHE A 102 -11.55 -25.08 35.69
CA PHE A 102 -12.60 -24.78 36.65
C PHE A 102 -13.60 -25.94 36.83
N ASP A 103 -14.03 -26.62 35.76
CA ASP A 103 -14.85 -27.84 35.87
C ASP A 103 -14.11 -28.98 36.58
N LYS A 104 -12.79 -29.09 36.37
CA LYS A 104 -11.95 -30.08 37.05
C LYS A 104 -11.84 -29.82 38.55
N LEU A 105 -11.70 -28.56 38.97
CA LEU A 105 -11.76 -28.18 40.39
C LEU A 105 -13.11 -28.55 41.05
N ARG A 106 -14.22 -28.35 40.34
CA ARG A 106 -15.55 -28.80 40.79
C ARG A 106 -15.57 -30.31 41.03
N LYS A 107 -15.08 -31.10 40.06
CA LYS A 107 -15.01 -32.57 40.17
C LYS A 107 -14.15 -33.03 41.35
N LEU A 108 -13.06 -32.33 41.63
CA LEU A 108 -12.19 -32.59 42.78
C LEU A 108 -12.79 -32.16 44.12
N ARG A 109 -13.99 -31.54 44.14
CA ARG A 109 -14.70 -31.02 45.33
C ARG A 109 -13.88 -30.04 46.18
N LEU A 110 -12.81 -29.46 45.63
CA LEU A 110 -11.87 -28.63 46.36
C LEU A 110 -12.42 -27.22 46.68
N PHE A 111 -13.40 -26.74 45.90
CA PHE A 111 -13.80 -25.33 46.00
C PHE A 111 -15.31 -25.08 45.89
N LEU A 112 -16.05 -25.84 45.06
CA LEU A 112 -17.44 -25.51 44.73
C LEU A 112 -18.30 -26.76 44.53
N LYS A 113 -19.35 -26.90 45.35
CA LYS A 113 -20.33 -28.00 45.27
C LYS A 113 -21.54 -27.67 44.39
N ASP A 114 -21.83 -26.39 44.17
CA ASP A 114 -23.03 -25.95 43.45
C ASP A 114 -22.79 -25.93 41.91
N PRO A 115 -23.49 -26.77 41.14
CA PRO A 115 -23.38 -26.79 39.68
C PRO A 115 -23.87 -25.49 39.02
N LYS A 116 -24.82 -24.75 39.64
CA LYS A 116 -25.35 -23.50 39.07
C LYS A 116 -24.29 -22.41 39.06
N LEU A 117 -23.52 -22.30 40.15
CA LEU A 117 -22.42 -21.33 40.24
C LEU A 117 -21.37 -21.58 39.15
N VAL A 118 -21.09 -22.85 38.85
CA VAL A 118 -20.11 -23.21 37.82
C VAL A 118 -20.60 -22.86 36.42
N THR A 119 -21.86 -23.14 36.12
CA THR A 119 -22.47 -22.73 34.85
C THR A 119 -22.48 -21.20 34.70
N SER A 120 -22.83 -20.46 35.75
CA SER A 120 -22.84 -18.99 35.73
C SER A 120 -21.44 -18.41 35.51
N MET A 121 -20.41 -18.97 36.15
CA MET A 121 -19.02 -18.53 35.98
C MET A 121 -18.51 -18.81 34.56
N ASN A 122 -18.79 -20.00 34.02
CA ASN A 122 -18.45 -20.35 32.65
C ASN A 122 -19.17 -19.44 31.63
N ALA A 123 -20.45 -19.14 31.86
CA ALA A 123 -21.21 -18.19 31.05
C ALA A 123 -20.62 -16.77 31.13
N PHE A 124 -20.18 -16.33 32.31
CA PHE A 124 -19.51 -15.05 32.49
C PHE A 124 -18.19 -15.01 31.72
N LEU A 125 -17.33 -16.03 31.85
CA LEU A 125 -16.06 -16.11 31.12
C LEU A 125 -16.28 -16.11 29.60
N LEU A 126 -17.22 -16.93 29.09
CA LEU A 126 -17.54 -16.95 27.66
C LEU A 126 -18.07 -15.60 27.17
N SER A 127 -18.92 -14.94 27.95
CA SER A 127 -19.46 -13.62 27.62
C SER A 127 -18.38 -12.55 27.63
N SER A 128 -17.47 -12.57 28.62
CA SER A 128 -16.37 -11.60 28.70
C SER A 128 -15.41 -11.77 27.51
N ILE A 129 -15.09 -13.00 27.11
CA ILE A 129 -14.27 -13.28 25.92
C ILE A 129 -14.95 -12.76 24.66
N PHE A 130 -16.24 -13.03 24.49
CA PHE A 130 -16.99 -12.60 23.31
C PHE A 130 -17.06 -11.07 23.23
N ILE A 131 -17.37 -10.40 24.34
CA ILE A 131 -17.39 -8.94 24.45
C ILE A 131 -15.99 -8.37 24.16
N SER A 132 -14.95 -8.90 24.81
CA SER A 132 -13.57 -8.48 24.57
C SER A 132 -13.17 -8.66 23.10
N TYR A 133 -13.55 -9.77 22.45
CA TYR A 133 -13.29 -9.95 21.02
C TYR A 133 -14.07 -8.95 20.17
N LEU A 134 -15.34 -8.64 20.47
CA LEU A 134 -16.12 -7.65 19.72
C LEU A 134 -15.51 -6.23 19.77
N PHE A 135 -14.98 -5.83 20.93
CA PHE A 135 -14.42 -4.49 21.14
C PHE A 135 -12.94 -4.39 20.77
N PHE A 136 -12.14 -5.42 21.08
CA PHE A 136 -10.68 -5.42 20.96
C PHE A 136 -10.17 -6.42 19.93
N ASN A 137 -10.99 -6.77 18.93
CA ASN A 137 -10.54 -7.59 17.80
C ASN A 137 -9.29 -6.96 17.17
N PRO A 138 -8.18 -7.70 17.01
CA PRO A 138 -6.95 -7.19 16.40
C PRO A 138 -7.20 -6.63 15.00
N PHE A 139 -8.17 -7.16 14.24
CA PHE A 139 -8.54 -6.59 12.94
C PHE A 139 -9.16 -5.19 13.06
N ARG A 140 -10.07 -4.95 14.03
CA ARG A 140 -10.63 -3.61 14.27
C ARG A 140 -9.56 -2.65 14.79
N TYR A 141 -8.73 -3.11 15.72
CA TYR A 141 -7.68 -2.29 16.30
C TYR A 141 -6.63 -1.93 15.24
N GLN A 142 -6.17 -2.91 14.44
CA GLN A 142 -5.26 -2.64 13.32
C GLN A 142 -5.88 -1.70 12.28
N MET A 143 -7.17 -1.84 11.95
CA MET A 143 -7.86 -0.89 11.05
C MET A 143 -7.88 0.54 11.61
N MET A 144 -7.98 0.71 12.93
CA MET A 144 -7.99 2.01 13.59
C MET A 144 -6.61 2.68 13.60
N TYR A 145 -5.56 1.91 13.90
CA TYR A 145 -4.20 2.46 14.02
C TYR A 145 -3.51 2.59 12.68
N TRP A 146 -3.72 1.64 11.76
CA TRP A 146 -3.09 1.61 10.44
C TRP A 146 -4.13 1.66 9.31
N PRO A 147 -5.00 2.69 9.25
CA PRO A 147 -6.05 2.78 8.24
C PRO A 147 -5.48 2.80 6.82
N GLU A 148 -4.25 3.31 6.65
CA GLU A 148 -3.51 3.33 5.39
C GLU A 148 -3.18 1.92 4.86
N ARG A 149 -2.96 0.93 5.75
CA ARG A 149 -2.71 -0.47 5.34
C ARG A 149 -3.97 -1.25 5.01
N PHE A 150 -5.12 -0.76 5.48
CA PHE A 150 -6.45 -1.29 5.14
C PHE A 150 -7.18 -0.34 4.20
N GLN A 151 -6.44 0.35 3.32
CA GLN A 151 -7.04 1.14 2.25
C GLN A 151 -8.10 0.28 1.55
N ARG A 152 -9.33 0.80 1.51
CA ARG A 152 -10.38 0.19 0.71
C ARG A 152 -9.93 0.26 -0.74
N PHE A 153 -9.98 -0.87 -1.44
CA PHE A 153 -9.74 -0.90 -2.89
C PHE A 153 -10.56 0.20 -3.55
N THR A 154 -9.87 1.10 -4.23
CA THR A 154 -10.51 2.12 -5.05
C THR A 154 -11.17 1.43 -6.25
N GLN A 155 -12.10 2.13 -6.92
CA GLN A 155 -12.69 1.60 -8.15
C GLN A 155 -11.61 1.30 -9.21
N HIS A 156 -10.57 2.14 -9.24
CA HIS A 156 -9.40 1.99 -10.09
C HIS A 156 -8.60 0.72 -9.78
N ASP A 157 -8.34 0.45 -8.49
CA ASP A 157 -7.69 -0.80 -8.10
C ASP A 157 -8.50 -2.00 -8.60
N ILE A 158 -9.82 -2.00 -8.40
CA ILE A 158 -10.70 -3.09 -8.84
C ILE A 158 -10.56 -3.34 -10.35
N GLU A 159 -10.45 -2.30 -11.18
CA GLU A 159 -10.23 -2.42 -12.62
C GLU A 159 -8.89 -3.08 -12.94
N ILE A 160 -7.82 -2.67 -12.25
CA ILE A 160 -6.50 -3.29 -12.36
C ILE A 160 -6.58 -4.77 -11.98
N TYR A 161 -7.13 -5.11 -10.80
CA TYR A 161 -7.23 -6.50 -10.35
C TYR A 161 -8.08 -7.36 -11.30
N LYS A 162 -9.18 -6.83 -11.85
CA LYS A 162 -9.99 -7.53 -12.85
C LYS A 162 -9.18 -7.87 -14.11
N TYR A 163 -8.36 -6.94 -14.59
CA TYR A 163 -7.45 -7.18 -15.71
C TYR A 163 -6.37 -8.20 -15.34
N LEU A 164 -5.71 -8.05 -14.19
CA LEU A 164 -4.65 -8.97 -13.74
C LEU A 164 -5.14 -10.43 -13.60
N ILE A 165 -6.36 -10.61 -13.09
CA ILE A 165 -6.99 -11.94 -12.94
C ILE A 165 -7.35 -12.54 -14.30
N SER A 166 -7.67 -11.73 -15.30
CA SER A 166 -8.04 -12.22 -16.64
C SER A 166 -6.83 -12.67 -17.47
N ILE A 167 -5.60 -12.33 -17.06
CA ILE A 167 -4.38 -12.77 -17.74
C ILE A 167 -4.30 -14.32 -17.71
N PRO A 168 -4.17 -14.99 -18.88
CA PRO A 168 -4.08 -16.44 -18.95
C PRO A 168 -2.97 -17.03 -18.05
N LYS A 169 -3.33 -18.04 -17.24
CA LYS A 169 -2.40 -18.70 -16.29
C LYS A 169 -1.21 -19.40 -16.93
N LYS A 170 -1.26 -19.64 -18.25
CA LYS A 170 -0.15 -20.22 -19.03
C LYS A 170 1.02 -19.27 -19.20
N PHE A 171 0.79 -17.96 -19.12
CA PHE A 171 1.85 -16.97 -19.26
C PHE A 171 2.70 -16.92 -17.99
N SER A 172 4.01 -17.04 -18.18
CA SER A 172 5.02 -16.67 -17.20
C SER A 172 4.97 -15.16 -16.96
N ILE A 173 5.08 -14.74 -15.69
CA ILE A 173 5.01 -13.32 -15.32
C ILE A 173 6.18 -12.92 -14.47
N CYS A 174 6.75 -11.76 -14.79
CA CYS A 174 7.64 -11.00 -13.91
C CYS A 174 6.88 -9.79 -13.34
N CYS A 175 6.77 -9.64 -12.03
CA CYS A 175 6.02 -8.52 -11.43
C CYS A 175 6.63 -7.98 -10.14
N ASP A 176 6.16 -6.79 -9.74
CA ASP A 176 6.36 -6.23 -8.40
C ASP A 176 5.74 -7.15 -7.31
N GLU A 177 6.30 -7.13 -6.10
CA GLU A 177 5.81 -7.84 -4.92
C GLU A 177 4.33 -7.58 -4.60
N HIS A 178 3.84 -6.37 -4.88
CA HIS A 178 2.46 -5.97 -4.61
C HIS A 178 1.44 -6.86 -5.33
N TYR A 179 1.77 -7.34 -6.54
CA TYR A 179 0.85 -8.12 -7.38
C TYR A 179 1.06 -9.64 -7.29
N ARG A 180 2.06 -10.09 -6.52
CA ARG A 180 2.43 -11.52 -6.43
C ARG A 180 1.27 -12.41 -5.99
N PHE A 181 0.40 -11.92 -5.11
CA PHE A 181 -0.70 -12.70 -4.55
C PHE A 181 -1.83 -12.94 -5.56
N VAL A 182 -2.09 -11.95 -6.43
CA VAL A 182 -3.10 -12.03 -7.49
C VAL A 182 -2.62 -12.96 -8.60
N LEU A 183 -1.35 -12.80 -8.96
CA LEU A 183 -0.77 -13.45 -10.11
C LEU A 183 -0.16 -14.81 -9.75
N GLY A 184 -0.01 -15.17 -8.48
CA GLY A 184 0.70 -16.38 -8.04
C GLY A 184 0.08 -17.71 -8.49
N ASN A 185 -1.19 -17.73 -8.93
CA ASN A 185 -1.86 -18.94 -9.40
C ASN A 185 -1.46 -19.32 -10.83
N ARG A 186 -0.15 -19.55 -11.05
CA ARG A 186 0.47 -19.94 -12.33
C ARG A 186 1.72 -20.79 -12.08
N ARG A 187 2.24 -21.42 -13.14
CA ARG A 187 3.41 -22.31 -13.04
C ARG A 187 4.70 -21.56 -12.72
N GLU A 188 4.89 -20.39 -13.32
CA GLU A 188 6.09 -19.57 -13.15
C GLU A 188 5.72 -18.11 -12.88
N ILE A 189 6.21 -17.58 -11.76
CA ILE A 189 6.12 -16.18 -11.40
C ILE A 189 7.46 -15.73 -10.84
N TYR A 190 7.96 -14.61 -11.35
CA TYR A 190 9.17 -13.95 -10.90
C TYR A 190 8.76 -12.67 -10.22
N VAL A 191 9.23 -12.46 -9.00
CA VAL A 191 8.92 -11.26 -8.22
C VAL A 191 10.20 -10.45 -8.07
N PHE A 192 10.16 -9.20 -8.49
CA PHE A 192 11.24 -8.26 -8.24
C PHE A 192 10.92 -7.31 -7.08
N ASP A 193 11.95 -6.97 -6.32
CA ASP A 193 11.86 -6.05 -5.20
C ASP A 193 12.09 -4.61 -5.69
N VAL A 194 11.04 -3.80 -5.66
CA VAL A 194 11.09 -2.38 -6.04
C VAL A 194 11.66 -1.51 -4.91
N SER A 195 11.71 -2.04 -3.67
CA SER A 195 12.12 -1.34 -2.46
C SER A 195 13.63 -1.43 -2.15
N ALA A 196 14.42 -2.13 -2.99
CA ALA A 196 15.85 -2.31 -2.81
C ALA A 196 16.64 -0.99 -2.97
N THR A 197 16.53 -0.11 -1.98
CA THR A 197 17.42 1.02 -1.74
C THR A 197 18.77 0.47 -1.28
N SER A 198 19.63 0.09 -2.22
CA SER A 198 21.03 -0.19 -1.89
C SER A 198 21.94 0.38 -2.95
N SER A 199 22.83 1.25 -2.49
CA SER A 199 23.92 1.99 -3.15
C SER A 199 24.94 1.14 -3.92
N GLU A 200 24.69 -0.14 -4.15
CA GLU A 200 25.54 -1.01 -4.94
C GLU A 200 24.97 -1.20 -6.35
N LYS A 201 25.78 -0.83 -7.35
CA LYS A 201 25.50 -0.95 -8.80
C LYS A 201 25.05 -2.34 -9.29
N SER A 202 24.99 -3.38 -8.43
CA SER A 202 24.62 -4.76 -8.79
C SER A 202 23.18 -5.18 -8.47
N LYS A 203 22.34 -4.29 -7.90
CA LYS A 203 21.00 -4.65 -7.38
C LYS A 203 19.82 -4.02 -8.11
N TYR A 204 19.93 -3.72 -9.41
CA TYR A 204 18.70 -3.56 -10.20
C TYR A 204 17.99 -4.91 -10.29
N PRO A 205 16.68 -4.98 -10.06
CA PRO A 205 15.99 -6.25 -10.12
C PRO A 205 16.10 -6.82 -11.53
N GLN A 206 16.61 -8.04 -11.64
CA GLN A 206 16.72 -8.68 -12.94
C GLN A 206 15.31 -9.03 -13.41
N ILE A 207 14.82 -8.30 -14.42
CA ILE A 207 13.63 -8.72 -15.17
C ILE A 207 13.99 -10.05 -15.82
N LYS A 208 13.38 -11.12 -15.31
CA LYS A 208 13.48 -12.43 -15.91
C LYS A 208 12.71 -12.44 -17.21
N ASP A 209 13.29 -13.09 -18.21
CA ASP A 209 12.63 -13.30 -19.48
C ASP A 209 11.32 -14.07 -19.26
N SER A 210 10.19 -13.39 -19.47
CA SER A 210 8.85 -13.85 -19.14
C SER A 210 7.90 -13.40 -20.25
N ASP A 211 6.77 -14.08 -20.40
CA ASP A 211 5.78 -13.71 -21.42
C ASP A 211 5.21 -12.30 -21.16
N MET A 212 5.06 -11.93 -19.89
CA MET A 212 4.60 -10.60 -19.49
C MET A 212 5.41 -10.04 -18.31
N VAL A 213 5.59 -8.72 -18.31
CA VAL A 213 6.23 -7.98 -17.22
C VAL A 213 5.28 -6.90 -16.72
N ILE A 214 5.01 -6.86 -15.42
CA ILE A 214 4.05 -5.92 -14.81
C ILE A 214 4.78 -5.05 -13.81
N VAL A 215 4.70 -3.75 -14.03
CA VAL A 215 5.54 -2.78 -13.32
C VAL A 215 4.65 -1.73 -12.66
N SER A 216 4.87 -1.48 -11.37
CA SER A 216 4.27 -0.36 -10.64
C SER A 216 4.93 0.97 -11.03
N GLN A 217 4.13 2.03 -11.10
CA GLN A 217 4.62 3.38 -11.39
C GLN A 217 5.25 4.08 -10.17
N ASN A 218 5.03 3.54 -8.96
CA ASN A 218 5.56 4.07 -7.70
C ASN A 218 7.03 3.69 -7.43
N ALA A 219 7.76 3.31 -8.47
CA ALA A 219 9.15 2.96 -8.34
C ALA A 219 10.06 4.19 -8.26
N ASN A 220 11.24 4.03 -7.64
CA ASN A 220 12.24 5.08 -7.60
C ASN A 220 12.75 5.46 -9.00
N GLU A 221 13.35 6.64 -9.14
CA GLU A 221 13.82 7.17 -10.43
C GLU A 221 14.84 6.25 -11.12
N ASP A 222 15.73 5.63 -10.35
CA ASP A 222 16.70 4.68 -10.88
C ASP A 222 16.03 3.45 -11.52
N PHE A 223 14.99 2.93 -10.87
CA PHE A 223 14.21 1.82 -11.41
C PHE A 223 13.38 2.25 -12.61
N LYS A 224 12.76 3.44 -12.60
CA LYS A 224 12.08 3.97 -13.79
C LYS A 224 13.03 4.07 -14.99
N ARG A 225 14.26 4.53 -14.77
CA ARG A 225 15.30 4.59 -15.83
C ARG A 225 15.64 3.18 -16.33
N PHE A 226 15.83 2.21 -15.43
CA PHE A 226 16.04 0.81 -15.80
C PHE A 226 14.88 0.23 -16.64
N ILE A 227 13.62 0.51 -16.27
CA ILE A 227 12.43 0.10 -17.02
C ILE A 227 12.38 0.75 -18.41
N LYS A 228 12.72 2.04 -18.51
CA LYS A 228 12.82 2.73 -19.80
C LYS A 228 13.84 2.04 -20.71
N ASP A 229 15.04 1.77 -20.21
CA ASP A 229 16.12 1.19 -21.01
C ASP A 229 15.85 -0.27 -21.40
N ARG A 230 15.29 -1.07 -20.47
CA ARG A 230 15.14 -2.52 -20.66
C ARG A 230 13.82 -2.98 -21.23
N LEU A 231 12.75 -2.20 -21.07
CA LEU A 231 11.41 -2.57 -21.55
C LEU A 231 10.93 -1.61 -22.63
N LEU A 232 10.85 -0.31 -22.34
CA LEU A 232 10.24 0.65 -23.27
C LEU A 232 11.07 0.87 -24.54
N ASN A 233 12.39 0.96 -24.39
CA ASN A 233 13.33 1.16 -25.50
C ASN A 233 13.80 -0.15 -26.13
N SER A 234 13.48 -1.29 -25.51
CA SER A 234 13.80 -2.61 -26.06
C SER A 234 12.86 -2.97 -27.21
N ASN A 235 13.29 -3.91 -28.05
CA ASN A 235 12.43 -4.57 -29.05
C ASN A 235 11.87 -5.91 -28.55
N ASP A 236 12.24 -6.32 -27.35
CA ASP A 236 11.82 -7.60 -26.77
C ASP A 236 10.39 -7.52 -26.22
N TYR A 237 9.99 -6.35 -25.73
CA TYR A 237 8.69 -6.12 -25.09
C TYR A 237 7.96 -4.92 -25.67
N GLY A 238 6.64 -5.06 -25.84
CA GLY A 238 5.73 -3.96 -26.12
C GLY A 238 4.79 -3.71 -24.95
N VAL A 239 4.15 -2.55 -24.95
CA VAL A 239 3.16 -2.14 -23.94
C VAL A 239 1.79 -2.68 -24.36
N GLU A 240 1.33 -3.73 -23.69
CA GLU A 240 0.01 -4.31 -23.91
C GLU A 240 -1.07 -3.37 -23.35
N LYS A 241 -0.86 -2.90 -22.12
CA LYS A 241 -1.83 -2.09 -21.39
C LYS A 241 -1.15 -1.13 -20.42
N TYR A 242 -1.74 0.06 -20.31
CA TYR A 242 -1.42 1.08 -19.32
C TYR A 242 -2.66 1.35 -18.47
N PHE A 243 -2.49 1.36 -17.16
CA PHE A 243 -3.42 1.96 -16.20
C PHE A 243 -2.63 3.01 -15.43
N GLU A 244 -3.26 4.07 -14.94
CA GLU A 244 -2.59 4.91 -13.93
C GLU A 244 -2.10 4.00 -12.77
N GLY A 245 -0.85 4.13 -12.34
CA GLY A 245 -0.25 3.24 -11.34
C GLY A 245 0.41 1.93 -11.85
N ILE A 246 0.05 1.36 -13.01
CA ILE A 246 0.76 0.17 -13.57
C ILE A 246 0.99 0.19 -15.09
N VAL A 247 2.08 -0.43 -15.52
CA VAL A 247 2.36 -0.70 -16.93
C VAL A 247 2.51 -2.19 -17.15
N VAL A 248 1.82 -2.71 -18.17
CA VAL A 248 1.82 -4.14 -18.53
C VAL A 248 2.51 -4.31 -19.86
N PHE A 249 3.64 -5.01 -19.82
CA PHE A 249 4.45 -5.34 -20.98
C PHE A 249 4.21 -6.78 -21.41
N LYS A 250 4.31 -7.02 -22.71
CA LYS A 250 4.18 -8.35 -23.32
C LYS A 250 5.31 -8.60 -24.28
N LYS A 251 5.91 -9.78 -24.19
CA LYS A 251 7.03 -10.19 -25.03
C LYS A 251 6.61 -10.32 -26.49
N GLY A 252 7.44 -9.82 -27.40
CA GLY A 252 7.23 -9.89 -28.85
C GLY A 252 6.07 -9.04 -29.37
N LEU A 253 5.49 -8.17 -28.53
CA LEU A 253 4.47 -7.22 -28.95
C LEU A 253 5.17 -5.98 -29.53
N ASP A 254 4.89 -5.62 -30.78
CA ASP A 254 5.39 -4.36 -31.38
C ASP A 254 4.37 -3.23 -31.16
N LYS A 255 4.21 -2.82 -29.90
CA LYS A 255 3.36 -1.71 -29.50
C LYS A 255 4.12 -0.85 -28.52
N LYS A 256 4.43 0.39 -28.89
CA LYS A 256 5.18 1.31 -28.03
C LYS A 256 4.22 2.04 -27.08
N PHE A 257 4.77 2.66 -26.05
CA PHE A 257 3.97 3.36 -25.04
C PHE A 257 3.09 4.44 -25.67
N LYS A 258 3.65 5.20 -26.62
CA LYS A 258 2.93 6.23 -27.38
C LYS A 258 1.65 5.71 -28.03
N ASP A 259 1.65 4.47 -28.54
CA ASP A 259 0.50 3.87 -29.22
C ASP A 259 -0.62 3.48 -28.24
N VAL A 260 -0.30 3.31 -26.96
CA VAL A 260 -1.26 2.99 -25.89
C VAL A 260 -1.96 4.24 -25.37
N VAL A 261 -1.21 5.35 -25.28
CA VAL A 261 -1.72 6.61 -24.69
C VAL A 261 -2.22 7.62 -25.72
N LYS A 262 -1.89 7.43 -27.00
CA LYS A 262 -2.43 8.23 -28.10
C LYS A 262 -3.94 8.02 -28.23
N GLU A 263 -4.68 9.12 -28.25
CA GLU A 263 -6.11 9.14 -28.55
C GLU A 263 -6.30 9.26 -30.06
N ASN A 264 -6.80 8.20 -30.68
CA ASN A 264 -7.01 8.14 -32.12
C ASN A 264 -8.41 8.61 -32.54
N ARG A 265 -9.33 8.78 -31.60
CA ARG A 265 -10.66 9.32 -31.90
C ARG A 265 -10.54 10.82 -32.17
N THR A 266 -11.10 11.28 -33.28
CA THR A 266 -11.35 12.70 -33.50
C THR A 266 -12.32 13.19 -32.44
N MET A 267 -11.78 13.85 -31.43
CA MET A 267 -12.59 14.56 -30.45
C MET A 267 -13.15 15.81 -31.11
N SER A 268 -14.47 16.00 -31.03
CA SER A 268 -15.05 17.30 -31.34
C SER A 268 -14.43 18.32 -30.38
N PRO A 269 -13.85 19.43 -30.87
CA PRO A 269 -13.34 20.47 -29.99
C PRO A 269 -14.50 20.92 -29.11
N VAL A 270 -14.34 20.76 -27.81
CA VAL A 270 -15.28 21.33 -26.85
C VAL A 270 -15.13 22.85 -26.94
N SER A 271 -16.22 23.60 -26.74
CA SER A 271 -16.25 25.08 -26.77
C SER A 271 -15.18 25.79 -25.93
N ASN A 272 -14.46 25.07 -25.05
CA ASN A 272 -13.53 25.61 -24.06
C ASN A 272 -12.20 24.83 -24.04
N SER A 273 -11.61 24.50 -25.21
CA SER A 273 -10.23 24.02 -25.24
C SER A 273 -9.30 25.12 -24.72
N ILE A 274 -8.29 24.73 -23.94
CA ILE A 274 -7.43 25.69 -23.24
C ILE A 274 -5.96 25.45 -23.59
N ARG A 275 -5.32 26.51 -24.06
CA ARG A 275 -3.91 26.48 -24.46
C ARG A 275 -2.99 26.74 -23.27
N PHE A 276 -1.93 25.94 -23.22
CA PHE A 276 -0.79 26.05 -22.33
C PHE A 276 0.41 26.42 -23.21
N ASN A 277 0.81 27.69 -23.15
CA ASN A 277 1.71 28.30 -24.14
C ASN A 277 1.25 28.05 -25.59
N ASP A 278 2.18 28.06 -26.54
CA ASP A 278 1.96 27.76 -27.97
C ASP A 278 2.24 26.30 -28.34
N GLU A 279 2.50 25.45 -27.33
CA GLU A 279 2.99 24.08 -27.53
C GLU A 279 1.91 23.03 -27.24
N LEU A 280 1.06 23.26 -26.22
CA LEU A 280 0.13 22.27 -25.71
C LEU A 280 -1.28 22.84 -25.50
N GLU A 281 -2.30 22.04 -25.74
CA GLU A 281 -3.70 22.42 -25.52
C GLU A 281 -4.44 21.29 -24.82
N LEU A 282 -5.15 21.60 -23.75
CA LEU A 282 -6.11 20.69 -23.14
C LEU A 282 -7.43 20.83 -23.91
N LEU A 283 -7.74 19.84 -24.76
CA LEU A 283 -8.95 19.85 -25.60
C LEU A 283 -10.21 19.64 -24.78
N SER A 284 -10.13 18.75 -23.79
CA SER A 284 -11.27 18.31 -23.00
C SER A 284 -10.81 17.57 -21.75
N TYR A 285 -11.72 17.41 -20.81
CA TYR A 285 -11.57 16.56 -19.64
C TYR A 285 -12.89 15.83 -19.38
N HIS A 286 -12.80 14.67 -18.73
CA HIS A 286 -13.96 13.89 -18.29
C HIS A 286 -13.73 13.41 -16.86
N THR A 287 -14.80 13.35 -16.08
CA THR A 287 -14.80 12.79 -14.72
C THR A 287 -15.65 11.54 -14.69
N ASP A 288 -15.33 10.57 -13.83
CA ASP A 288 -16.10 9.32 -13.76
C ASP A 288 -17.48 9.52 -13.13
N LYS A 289 -17.62 10.52 -12.25
CA LYS A 289 -18.85 10.84 -11.51
C LYS A 289 -19.00 12.35 -11.31
N ASN A 290 -20.22 12.76 -11.01
CA ASN A 290 -20.56 14.14 -10.62
C ASN A 290 -20.77 14.27 -9.09
N ILE A 291 -20.77 13.16 -8.36
CA ILE A 291 -20.94 13.14 -6.90
C ILE A 291 -19.93 12.16 -6.31
N TYR A 292 -19.08 12.66 -5.42
CA TYR A 292 -18.06 11.88 -4.74
C TYR A 292 -18.36 11.78 -3.25
N ARG A 293 -18.12 10.59 -2.68
CA ARG A 293 -18.25 10.33 -1.24
C ARG A 293 -16.90 10.48 -0.54
N ARG A 294 -16.92 10.50 0.79
CA ARG A 294 -15.72 10.51 1.63
C ARG A 294 -14.75 9.41 1.24
N ASN A 295 -13.46 9.77 1.13
CA ASN A 295 -12.35 8.90 0.74
C ASN A 295 -12.47 8.31 -0.67
N ASN A 296 -13.29 8.90 -1.54
CA ASN A 296 -13.26 8.56 -2.96
C ASN A 296 -12.06 9.24 -3.65
N VAL A 297 -11.67 8.63 -4.75
CA VAL A 297 -10.76 9.19 -5.74
C VAL A 297 -11.61 9.76 -6.88
N VAL A 298 -11.30 10.99 -7.31
CA VAL A 298 -11.80 11.58 -8.55
C VAL A 298 -10.94 11.04 -9.67
N LYS A 299 -11.54 10.28 -10.59
CA LYS A 299 -10.86 9.88 -11.80
C LYS A 299 -11.08 10.95 -12.86
N VAL A 300 -10.05 11.72 -13.18
CA VAL A 300 -10.08 12.73 -14.24
C VAL A 300 -9.36 12.18 -15.45
N THR A 301 -10.00 12.19 -16.61
CA THR A 301 -9.39 11.88 -17.89
C THR A 301 -9.12 13.19 -18.62
N LEU A 302 -7.87 13.46 -18.97
CA LEU A 302 -7.41 14.65 -19.67
C LEU A 302 -7.05 14.29 -21.12
N PHE A 303 -7.39 15.17 -22.05
CA PHE A 303 -7.10 15.00 -23.47
C PHE A 303 -6.23 16.14 -23.97
N TRP A 304 -4.95 15.85 -24.15
CA TRP A 304 -3.93 16.82 -24.49
C TRP A 304 -3.62 16.79 -25.98
N LYS A 305 -3.74 17.91 -26.66
CA LYS A 305 -3.31 18.12 -28.05
C LYS A 305 -1.95 18.80 -28.06
N VAL A 306 -1.01 18.22 -28.80
CA VAL A 306 0.25 18.88 -29.12
C VAL A 306 0.04 19.79 -30.32
N ILE A 307 0.30 21.09 -30.13
CA ILE A 307 0.16 22.13 -31.16
C ILE A 307 1.48 22.33 -31.90
N LYS A 308 2.60 22.18 -31.18
CA LYS A 308 3.96 22.34 -31.69
C LYS A 308 4.90 21.36 -31.00
N ASP A 309 6.01 21.03 -31.65
CA ASP A 309 7.06 20.21 -31.04
C ASP A 309 7.48 20.79 -29.69
N ILE A 310 7.55 19.92 -28.68
CA ILE A 310 7.84 20.26 -27.30
C ILE A 310 9.31 19.92 -27.02
N GLU A 311 10.16 20.93 -26.81
CA GLU A 311 11.60 20.72 -26.57
C GLU A 311 11.95 20.42 -25.10
N ARG A 312 10.99 20.62 -24.18
CA ARG A 312 11.19 20.48 -22.73
C ARG A 312 10.09 19.65 -22.09
N ASP A 313 10.43 18.95 -21.03
CA ASP A 313 9.43 18.22 -20.25
C ASP A 313 8.64 19.19 -19.36
N TYR A 314 7.32 19.06 -19.35
CA TYR A 314 6.45 19.74 -18.40
C TYR A 314 6.02 18.78 -17.29
N TRP A 315 5.98 19.30 -16.07
CA TRP A 315 5.19 18.71 -15.00
C TRP A 315 3.90 19.51 -14.84
N PHE A 316 2.89 18.87 -14.25
CA PHE A 316 1.62 19.51 -14.00
C PHE A 316 1.40 19.67 -12.50
N VAL A 317 0.88 20.81 -12.10
CA VAL A 317 0.40 21.07 -10.74
C VAL A 317 -1.11 21.11 -10.79
N VAL A 318 -1.77 20.26 -10.01
CA VAL A 318 -3.22 20.20 -9.89
C VAL A 318 -3.62 20.65 -8.48
N ARG A 319 -4.40 21.73 -8.40
CA ARG A 319 -4.95 22.24 -7.14
C ARG A 319 -6.43 21.96 -7.07
N MET A 320 -6.88 21.30 -6.01
CA MET A 320 -8.31 21.27 -5.68
C MET A 320 -8.62 22.48 -4.80
N LYS A 321 -9.56 23.32 -5.25
CA LYS A 321 -10.03 24.50 -4.54
C LYS A 321 -11.48 24.34 -4.08
N LYS A 322 -11.74 24.76 -2.85
CA LYS A 322 -13.08 24.89 -2.28
C LYS A 322 -13.19 26.24 -1.57
N PHE A 323 -14.26 26.99 -1.81
CA PHE A 323 -14.43 28.35 -1.29
C PHE A 323 -13.23 29.28 -1.58
N GLY A 324 -12.62 29.15 -2.76
CA GLY A 324 -11.43 29.91 -3.15
C GLY A 324 -10.12 29.50 -2.45
N LYS A 325 -10.16 28.55 -1.51
CA LYS A 325 -8.97 28.02 -0.82
C LYS A 325 -8.53 26.70 -1.42
N THR A 326 -7.22 26.53 -1.60
CA THR A 326 -6.61 25.25 -1.99
C THR A 326 -6.74 24.27 -0.84
N ILE A 327 -7.52 23.21 -1.04
CA ILE A 327 -7.71 22.12 -0.07
C ILE A 327 -6.73 20.96 -0.31
N GLN A 328 -6.22 20.84 -1.54
CA GLN A 328 -5.23 19.84 -1.92
C GLN A 328 -4.41 20.34 -3.11
N GLU A 329 -3.15 19.96 -3.14
CA GLU A 329 -2.27 20.18 -4.28
C GLU A 329 -1.53 18.87 -4.60
N VAL A 330 -1.42 18.55 -5.88
CA VAL A 330 -0.70 17.38 -6.38
C VAL A 330 0.19 17.84 -7.51
N ILE A 331 1.46 17.44 -7.47
CA ILE A 331 2.37 17.59 -8.59
C ILE A 331 2.57 16.22 -9.19
N TRP A 332 2.45 16.15 -10.50
CA TRP A 332 2.58 14.90 -11.22
C TRP A 332 3.31 15.11 -12.53
N GLU A 333 4.13 14.11 -12.85
CA GLU A 333 4.82 13.99 -14.12
C GLU A 333 3.92 13.18 -15.07
N PRO A 334 3.76 13.63 -16.33
CA PRO A 334 2.89 12.94 -17.27
C PRO A 334 3.25 11.47 -17.43
N PHE A 335 2.23 10.62 -17.41
CA PHE A 335 2.32 9.17 -17.45
C PHE A 335 3.32 8.60 -16.43
N SER A 336 3.40 9.24 -15.26
CA SER A 336 4.35 8.95 -14.18
C SER A 336 5.83 8.94 -14.61
N GLY A 337 6.14 9.71 -15.64
CA GLY A 337 7.47 9.84 -16.22
C GLY A 337 7.83 8.80 -17.24
N PHE A 338 6.98 7.81 -17.52
CA PHE A 338 7.26 6.82 -18.58
C PHE A 338 7.17 7.40 -19.99
N PHE A 339 6.43 8.51 -20.15
CA PHE A 339 6.24 9.16 -21.44
C PHE A 339 6.16 10.68 -21.28
N PRO A 340 7.31 11.34 -21.04
CA PRO A 340 7.36 12.77 -20.75
C PRO A 340 7.00 13.61 -21.99
N THR A 341 6.65 14.89 -21.80
CA THR A 341 6.07 15.72 -22.87
C THR A 341 6.99 15.97 -24.06
N SER A 342 8.32 15.92 -23.89
CA SER A 342 9.26 16.02 -25.01
C SER A 342 9.15 14.88 -26.03
N LEU A 343 8.55 13.75 -25.65
CA LEU A 343 8.28 12.63 -26.56
C LEU A 343 6.93 12.74 -27.26
N TRP A 344 6.15 13.78 -26.96
CA TRP A 344 4.83 13.97 -27.54
C TRP A 344 4.96 14.60 -28.91
N GLU A 345 4.45 13.90 -29.93
CA GLU A 345 4.60 14.30 -31.32
C GLU A 345 3.56 15.36 -31.68
N ASN A 346 3.99 16.39 -32.41
CA ASN A 346 3.11 17.44 -32.91
C ASN A 346 1.92 16.88 -33.70
N GLY A 347 0.74 17.45 -33.47
CA GLY A 347 -0.50 17.06 -34.13
C GLY A 347 -1.16 15.83 -33.51
N ASN A 348 -0.54 15.15 -32.56
CA ASN A 348 -1.17 14.04 -31.84
C ASN A 348 -1.97 14.53 -30.63
N THR A 349 -2.99 13.74 -30.28
CA THR A 349 -3.73 13.89 -29.03
C THR A 349 -3.37 12.72 -28.11
N TYR A 350 -3.10 13.00 -26.84
CA TYR A 350 -2.78 12.02 -25.81
C TYR A 350 -3.85 12.04 -24.73
N LYS A 351 -4.34 10.85 -24.38
CA LYS A 351 -5.31 10.65 -23.30
C LYS A 351 -4.56 10.22 -22.05
N GLU A 352 -4.81 10.93 -20.96
CA GLU A 352 -4.19 10.66 -19.68
C GLU A 352 -5.25 10.53 -18.58
N GLU A 353 -5.14 9.51 -17.73
CA GLU A 353 -6.05 9.30 -16.61
C GLU A 353 -5.30 9.62 -15.31
N ILE A 354 -5.92 10.44 -14.45
CA ILE A 354 -5.44 10.75 -13.10
C ILE A 354 -6.43 10.40 -12.03
N ASN A 355 -5.85 9.99 -10.91
CA ASN A 355 -6.56 9.63 -9.71
C ASN A 355 -6.24 10.66 -8.62
N LEU A 356 -7.21 11.53 -8.32
CA LEU A 356 -7.10 12.59 -7.31
C LEU A 356 -7.94 12.21 -6.07
N PRO A 357 -7.35 11.77 -4.95
CA PRO A 357 -8.06 11.43 -3.73
C PRO A 357 -8.57 12.69 -3.05
N ILE A 358 -9.85 12.69 -2.71
CA ILE A 358 -10.49 13.84 -2.08
C ILE A 358 -10.11 13.88 -0.60
N PRO A 359 -9.56 15.00 -0.07
CA PRO A 359 -9.24 15.12 1.34
C PRO A 359 -10.52 15.12 2.18
N GLU A 360 -10.43 14.56 3.39
CA GLU A 360 -11.57 14.37 4.29
C GLU A 360 -12.39 15.65 4.57
N ILE A 361 -11.72 16.79 4.57
CA ILE A 361 -12.29 18.12 4.87
C ILE A 361 -13.23 18.60 3.74
N ALA A 362 -13.14 18.03 2.54
CA ALA A 362 -13.94 18.46 1.39
C ALA A 362 -15.42 18.02 1.44
N ILE A 363 -15.78 17.00 2.24
CA ILE A 363 -17.07 16.28 2.11
C ILE A 363 -18.24 16.92 2.88
N LEU A 364 -18.06 18.08 3.52
CA LEU A 364 -19.10 18.66 4.39
C LEU A 364 -20.13 19.58 3.69
N SER A 365 -20.12 19.73 2.34
CA SER A 365 -21.14 20.54 1.64
C SER A 365 -21.29 20.18 0.15
N TYR A 366 -22.47 20.44 -0.44
CA TYR A 366 -22.81 20.33 -1.89
C TYR A 366 -22.16 21.42 -2.75
N GLU A 367 -21.07 22.01 -2.29
CA GLU A 367 -20.43 23.13 -2.97
C GLU A 367 -19.47 22.62 -4.05
N PRO A 368 -19.40 23.30 -5.21
CA PRO A 368 -18.53 22.89 -6.29
C PRO A 368 -17.07 22.89 -5.83
N VAL A 369 -16.34 21.86 -6.22
CA VAL A 369 -14.89 21.81 -6.08
C VAL A 369 -14.29 22.20 -7.42
N PHE A 370 -13.32 23.09 -7.39
CA PHE A 370 -12.64 23.52 -8.60
C PHE A 370 -11.30 22.82 -8.73
N LEU A 371 -10.96 22.33 -9.93
CA LEU A 371 -9.60 21.87 -10.22
C LEU A 371 -8.85 22.95 -10.99
N GLU A 372 -7.74 23.42 -10.46
CA GLU A 372 -6.82 24.25 -11.21
C GLU A 372 -5.63 23.44 -11.70
N ILE A 373 -5.36 23.44 -13.01
CA ILE A 373 -4.22 22.73 -13.59
C ILE A 373 -3.23 23.75 -14.14
N TYR A 374 -1.96 23.57 -13.80
CA TYR A 374 -0.87 24.40 -14.28
C TYR A 374 0.22 23.56 -14.90
N ALA A 375 0.82 24.02 -15.99
CA ALA A 375 2.07 23.47 -16.52
C ALA A 375 3.26 24.21 -15.88
N VAL A 376 4.26 23.45 -15.43
CA VAL A 376 5.49 23.95 -14.79
C VAL A 376 6.72 23.24 -15.32
N ASP A 377 7.85 23.92 -15.28
CA ASP A 377 9.16 23.33 -15.57
C ASP A 377 9.61 22.42 -14.39
N PRO A 378 9.98 21.15 -14.63
CA PRO A 378 10.50 20.24 -13.62
C PRO A 378 11.66 20.80 -12.80
N LEU A 379 12.53 21.63 -13.39
CA LEU A 379 13.66 22.25 -12.69
C LEU A 379 13.18 23.23 -11.62
N THR A 380 12.12 23.99 -11.91
CA THR A 380 11.48 24.89 -10.93
C THR A 380 10.94 24.11 -9.74
N VAL A 381 10.34 22.94 -10.00
CA VAL A 381 9.81 22.07 -8.95
C VAL A 381 10.93 21.47 -8.10
N LYS A 382 11.99 20.96 -8.73
CA LYS A 382 13.14 20.33 -8.04
C LYS A 382 13.93 21.32 -7.17
N ASN A 383 13.99 22.58 -7.57
CA ASN A 383 14.70 23.62 -6.80
C ASN A 383 13.90 24.13 -5.59
N ASN A 384 12.63 23.78 -5.46
CA ASN A 384 11.80 24.21 -4.33
C ASN A 384 11.47 23.02 -3.42
N SER A 385 12.06 23.00 -2.24
CA SER A 385 11.95 21.90 -1.26
C SER A 385 10.51 21.66 -0.78
N SER A 386 9.62 22.65 -0.89
CA SER A 386 8.20 22.48 -0.59
C SER A 386 7.50 21.53 -1.57
N PHE A 387 7.90 21.55 -2.84
CA PHE A 387 7.31 20.75 -3.91
C PHE A 387 7.90 19.34 -4.01
N LEU A 388 9.19 19.16 -3.70
CA LEU A 388 9.80 17.83 -3.65
C LEU A 388 9.08 16.91 -2.66
N ASN A 389 8.53 17.46 -1.58
CA ASN A 389 7.76 16.72 -0.59
C ASN A 389 6.33 16.35 -1.05
N SER A 390 5.81 16.98 -2.10
CA SER A 390 4.46 16.75 -2.65
C SER A 390 4.43 15.92 -3.94
N LEU A 391 5.58 15.61 -4.55
CA LEU A 391 5.67 14.70 -5.69
C LEU A 391 5.09 13.33 -5.36
N GLY A 392 4.01 12.93 -6.05
CA GLY A 392 3.32 11.65 -5.84
C GLY A 392 2.70 11.47 -4.46
N LYS A 393 2.65 12.51 -3.62
CA LYS A 393 2.02 12.48 -2.30
C LYS A 393 0.85 13.45 -2.26
N PHE A 394 -0.33 12.91 -1.94
CA PHE A 394 -1.54 13.66 -1.73
C PHE A 394 -1.47 14.45 -0.43
N GLN A 395 -1.10 15.73 -0.50
CA GLN A 395 -1.03 16.58 0.69
C GLN A 395 -2.31 17.42 0.84
N THR A 396 -2.95 17.33 2.01
CA THR A 396 -3.93 18.31 2.46
C THR A 396 -3.15 19.49 3.03
N ILE A 397 -3.12 20.63 2.33
CA ILE A 397 -2.36 21.79 2.78
C ILE A 397 -3.12 22.47 3.93
N LYS A 398 -2.52 22.55 5.12
CA LYS A 398 -2.82 23.62 6.07
C LYS A 398 -2.07 24.87 5.61
N GLU A 399 -2.81 25.93 5.30
CA GLU A 399 -2.35 27.21 4.73
C GLU A 399 -0.85 27.51 4.98
N LYS A 400 -0.03 27.38 3.94
CA LYS A 400 1.23 28.11 3.82
C LYS A 400 1.15 29.02 2.60
N LYS A 401 1.33 30.32 2.85
CA LYS A 401 1.37 31.38 1.84
C LYS A 401 2.78 31.45 1.25
N GLU A 402 2.95 31.00 0.01
CA GLU A 402 3.96 31.58 -0.89
C GLU A 402 3.37 31.72 -2.31
N PRO A 403 3.56 32.87 -2.99
CA PRO A 403 3.00 33.09 -4.32
C PRO A 403 3.96 32.55 -5.38
N ILE A 404 3.64 31.39 -5.96
CA ILE A 404 4.44 30.73 -7.01
C ILE A 404 4.00 31.16 -8.43
N SER A 405 3.32 32.30 -8.58
CA SER A 405 2.66 32.68 -9.83
C SER A 405 3.59 32.96 -11.03
N GLN A 406 4.90 33.06 -10.83
CA GLN A 406 5.86 33.49 -11.86
C GLN A 406 6.41 32.37 -12.75
N HIS A 407 6.10 31.09 -12.47
CA HIS A 407 6.64 29.95 -13.22
C HIS A 407 5.56 29.04 -13.84
N PHE A 408 4.32 29.51 -13.87
CA PHE A 408 3.22 28.79 -14.50
C PHE A 408 3.06 29.21 -15.95
N PHE A 409 3.01 28.22 -16.83
CA PHE A 409 2.90 28.37 -18.27
C PHE A 409 1.44 28.32 -18.77
N GLY A 410 0.49 28.20 -17.85
CA GLY A 410 -0.95 28.18 -18.12
C GLY A 410 -1.73 27.85 -16.86
N MET A 411 -3.00 28.27 -16.82
CA MET A 411 -3.95 27.93 -15.76
C MET A 411 -5.31 27.63 -16.40
N ILE A 412 -5.94 26.55 -15.96
CA ILE A 412 -7.35 26.25 -16.23
C ILE A 412 -8.06 26.00 -14.91
N GLN A 413 -9.31 26.42 -14.77
CA GLN A 413 -10.19 26.06 -13.65
C GLN A 413 -11.35 25.19 -14.16
N LEU A 414 -11.45 23.95 -13.65
CA LEU A 414 -12.53 23.00 -13.94
C LEU A 414 -13.52 22.99 -12.78
N VAL A 415 -14.80 22.70 -13.04
CA VAL A 415 -15.83 22.55 -11.99
C VAL A 415 -16.20 21.07 -11.87
N LEU A 416 -16.11 20.52 -10.67
CA LEU A 416 -16.47 19.13 -10.34
C LEU A 416 -17.81 19.03 -9.61
#